data_AF-A0A3B4UEX7-F1
#
_entry.id   AF-A0A3B4UEX7-F1
#
_cell.length_a   1.000
_cell.length_b   1.000
_cell.length_c   1.000
_cell.angle_alpha   90.00
_cell.angle_beta   90.00
_cell.angle_gamma   90.00
#
_symmetry.space_group_name_H-M   'P 1'
#
loop_
_entity.id
_entity.type
_entity.pdbx_description
1 polymer ?
#
loop_
_entity_poly.entity_id
_entity_poly.type
_entity_poly.pdbx_seq_one_letter_code
_entity_poly.pdbx_strand_id
1 'polypeptide(L)'
;MASRLFCSPNHSFKFGEVSFDLLTDFLVNLNKRNKDNLNQLSKCSGTFKDKKLVEYVFLIAKELRLDPLVGYHAIELLQRFMVKHLTDLLTTPTPRGAAADQPGSYEDVIFDKIEGKFPLIVFSCVQLASKLSLHSHIIDNNTAVQFLHSVGHSVSKQTLLKSELMVLKGLEFRLNAPNPLTYVEILLEVLGHNEPSSPVDRLYDLCHHVLQFVSLQRTAIYDTLLKSTVRSVSPSREQRETFVTVTEDCMLLGVGVIAVAVFILRVKKWEQVVEELSHITAISRKSISDFALVTLTHIVRSNFPVTST
;
A
#
# COMPACT_ATOMS: atom_id res chain seq x y z
N MET A 1 -22.04 -4.86 -3.07
CA MET A 1 -21.62 -3.96 -4.17
C MET A 1 -20.13 -4.16 -4.49
N ALA A 2 -19.71 -5.39 -4.84
CA ALA A 2 -18.28 -5.76 -4.95
C ALA A 2 -17.85 -6.19 -6.37
N SER A 3 -18.63 -5.87 -7.41
CA SER A 3 -18.46 -6.45 -8.75
C SER A 3 -18.06 -5.46 -9.86
N ARG A 4 -17.58 -4.27 -9.51
CA ARG A 4 -17.24 -3.23 -10.52
C ARG A 4 -15.81 -2.69 -10.41
N LEU A 5 -14.83 -3.45 -9.93
CA LEU A 5 -13.43 -2.98 -9.83
C LEU A 5 -12.57 -3.28 -11.07
N PHE A 6 -12.97 -4.18 -11.97
CA PHE A 6 -12.09 -4.67 -13.04
C PHE A 6 -12.21 -3.85 -14.33
N CYS A 7 -11.21 -3.03 -14.63
CA CYS A 7 -10.90 -2.59 -15.99
C CYS A 7 -9.45 -2.06 -16.01
N SER A 8 -8.54 -2.75 -16.68
CA SER A 8 -7.18 -2.25 -16.96
C SER A 8 -7.12 -1.63 -18.36
N PRO A 9 -6.42 -0.50 -18.56
CA PRO A 9 -6.08 -0.01 -19.88
C PRO A 9 -5.01 -0.90 -20.54
N ASN A 10 -5.20 -1.24 -21.82
CA ASN A 10 -4.23 -1.98 -22.63
C ASN A 10 -3.00 -1.11 -22.93
N HIS A 11 -2.02 -1.08 -22.02
CA HIS A 11 -0.66 -0.64 -22.33
C HIS A 11 0.23 -1.87 -22.50
N SER A 12 0.95 -1.98 -23.62
CA SER A 12 2.01 -3.00 -23.75
C SER A 12 3.22 -2.54 -22.94
N PHE A 13 3.23 -2.89 -21.65
CA PHE A 13 4.45 -2.81 -20.86
C PHE A 13 5.44 -3.80 -21.45
N LYS A 14 6.71 -3.40 -21.53
CA LYS A 14 7.79 -4.29 -21.91
C LYS A 14 8.67 -4.49 -20.70
N PHE A 15 8.95 -5.74 -20.38
CA PHE A 15 9.85 -6.11 -19.30
C PHE A 15 11.13 -6.76 -19.83
N GLY A 16 12.21 -6.62 -19.07
CA GLY A 16 13.53 -7.20 -19.38
C GLY A 16 14.37 -6.37 -20.38
N GLU A 17 14.05 -5.09 -20.55
CA GLU A 17 14.81 -4.18 -21.43
C GLU A 17 15.84 -3.33 -20.67
N VAL A 18 15.69 -3.19 -19.34
CA VAL A 18 16.63 -2.39 -18.53
C VAL A 18 17.98 -3.12 -18.42
N SER A 19 19.09 -2.38 -18.50
CA SER A 19 20.41 -2.98 -18.39
C SER A 19 20.67 -3.60 -17.01
N PHE A 20 21.47 -4.67 -17.00
CA PHE A 20 21.84 -5.39 -15.78
C PHE A 20 22.41 -4.48 -14.67
N ASP A 21 23.29 -3.55 -15.03
CA ASP A 21 23.92 -2.64 -14.06
C ASP A 21 22.88 -1.73 -13.38
N LEU A 22 21.96 -1.16 -14.17
CA LEU A 22 20.88 -0.32 -13.65
C LEU A 22 19.91 -1.13 -12.79
N LEU A 23 19.55 -2.35 -13.21
CA LEU A 23 18.67 -3.22 -12.44
C LEU A 23 19.26 -3.61 -11.09
N THR A 24 20.56 -3.89 -11.07
CA THR A 24 21.30 -4.20 -9.85
C THR A 24 21.24 -3.01 -8.89
N ASP A 25 21.52 -1.80 -9.38
CA ASP A 25 21.45 -0.57 -8.59
C ASP A 25 20.03 -0.31 -8.06
N PHE A 26 19.00 -0.51 -8.89
CA PHE A 26 17.61 -0.36 -8.48
C PHE A 26 17.25 -1.35 -7.38
N LEU A 27 17.59 -2.63 -7.54
CA LEU A 27 17.29 -3.68 -6.55
C LEU A 27 18.02 -3.42 -5.22
N VAL A 28 19.30 -3.03 -5.27
CA VAL A 28 20.09 -2.69 -4.08
C VAL A 28 19.48 -1.49 -3.34
N ASN A 29 19.11 -0.44 -4.07
CA ASN A 29 18.47 0.75 -3.51
C ASN A 29 17.11 0.42 -2.90
N LEU A 30 16.29 -0.37 -3.61
CA LEU A 30 14.98 -0.79 -3.17
C LEU A 30 15.06 -1.63 -1.88
N ASN A 31 15.98 -2.59 -1.83
CA ASN A 31 16.23 -3.41 -0.64
C ASN A 31 16.74 -2.56 0.54
N LYS A 32 17.64 -1.61 0.29
CA LYS A 32 18.12 -0.68 1.31
C LYS A 32 16.98 0.16 1.88
N ARG A 33 16.14 0.75 1.03
CA ARG A 33 14.97 1.55 1.47
C ARG A 33 13.97 0.71 2.26
N ASN A 34 13.71 -0.53 1.83
CA ASN A 34 12.84 -1.45 2.57
C ASN A 34 13.40 -1.71 3.98
N LYS A 35 14.70 -2.04 4.09
CA LYS A 35 15.37 -2.26 5.39
C LYS A 35 15.37 -1.01 6.26
N ASP A 36 15.67 0.15 5.70
CA ASP A 36 15.66 1.43 6.41
C ASP A 36 14.26 1.72 6.96
N ASN A 37 13.21 1.49 6.18
CA ASN A 37 11.82 1.62 6.61
C ASN A 37 11.49 0.66 7.76
N LEU A 38 11.87 -0.62 7.63
CA LEU A 38 11.64 -1.63 8.67
C LEU A 38 12.36 -1.30 9.99
N ASN A 39 13.57 -0.76 9.91
CA ASN A 39 14.36 -0.34 11.09
C ASN A 39 13.79 0.91 11.77
N GLN A 40 13.03 1.73 11.04
CA GLN A 40 12.43 2.97 11.54
C GLN A 40 10.97 2.81 11.96
N LEU A 41 10.43 1.58 11.97
CA LEU A 41 9.05 1.33 12.37
C LEU A 41 8.83 1.82 13.80
N SER A 42 7.86 2.72 13.97
CA SER A 42 7.47 3.20 15.29
C SER A 42 6.67 2.11 16.01
N LYS A 43 6.74 2.12 17.36
CA LYS A 43 5.90 1.27 18.22
C LYS A 43 4.40 1.47 17.97
N CYS A 44 4.04 2.64 17.44
CA CYS A 44 2.68 3.01 17.03
C CYS A 44 2.61 3.12 15.50
N SER A 45 2.95 2.04 14.80
CA SER A 45 2.67 1.92 13.36
C SER A 45 1.15 1.76 13.18
N GLY A 46 0.42 2.87 13.34
CA GLY A 46 -1.03 2.91 13.16
C GLY A 46 -1.38 2.44 11.76
N THR A 47 -2.48 1.71 11.59
CA THR A 47 -2.82 1.12 10.30
C THR A 47 -3.75 2.04 9.51
N PHE A 48 -3.22 3.10 8.88
CA PHE A 48 -3.92 3.86 7.83
C PHE A 48 -3.95 3.10 6.48
N LYS A 49 -3.69 1.79 6.55
CA LYS A 49 -3.84 0.81 5.47
C LYS A 49 -5.03 -0.14 5.76
N ASP A 50 -6.02 0.31 6.54
CA ASP A 50 -7.27 -0.42 6.75
C ASP A 50 -8.05 -0.59 5.44
N LYS A 51 -8.81 -1.69 5.33
CA LYS A 51 -9.58 -2.05 4.15
C LYS A 51 -10.47 -0.91 3.65
N LYS A 52 -11.24 -0.25 4.52
CA LYS A 52 -12.19 0.79 4.08
C LYS A 52 -11.47 1.99 3.50
N LEU A 53 -10.35 2.37 4.11
CA LEU A 53 -9.54 3.52 3.69
C LEU A 53 -8.82 3.24 2.37
N VAL A 54 -8.22 2.05 2.24
CA VAL A 54 -7.59 1.58 1.00
C VAL A 54 -8.61 1.52 -0.14
N GLU A 55 -9.78 0.93 0.12
CA GLU A 55 -10.88 0.87 -0.84
C GLU A 55 -11.33 2.26 -1.27
N TYR A 56 -11.50 3.18 -0.33
CA TYR A 56 -11.89 4.56 -0.62
C TYR A 56 -10.86 5.27 -1.51
N VAL A 57 -9.56 5.14 -1.23
CA VAL A 57 -8.50 5.72 -2.07
C VAL A 57 -8.48 5.12 -3.48
N PHE A 58 -8.63 3.80 -3.62
CA PHE A 58 -8.72 3.16 -4.93
C PHE A 58 -9.97 3.58 -5.71
N LEU A 59 -11.11 3.78 -5.05
CA LEU A 59 -12.31 4.29 -5.68
C LEU A 59 -12.14 5.73 -6.18
N ILE A 60 -11.49 6.61 -5.40
CA ILE A 60 -11.16 7.97 -5.86
C ILE A 60 -10.27 7.90 -7.11
N ALA A 61 -9.19 7.12 -7.04
CA ALA A 61 -8.26 6.99 -8.17
C ALA A 61 -8.97 6.46 -9.42
N LYS A 62 -9.87 5.49 -9.25
CA LYS A 62 -10.68 4.93 -10.34
C LYS A 62 -11.66 5.93 -10.93
N GLU A 63 -12.42 6.64 -10.10
CA GLU A 63 -13.41 7.62 -10.55
C GLU A 63 -12.76 8.76 -11.34
N LEU A 64 -11.56 9.16 -10.90
CA LEU A 64 -10.73 10.18 -11.56
C LEU A 64 -9.88 9.61 -12.70
N ARG A 65 -10.01 8.32 -13.03
CA ARG A 65 -9.29 7.63 -14.11
C ARG A 65 -7.77 7.79 -14.02
N LEU A 66 -7.24 7.74 -12.81
CA LEU A 66 -5.81 7.83 -12.54
C LEU A 66 -5.13 6.48 -12.78
N ASP A 67 -3.81 6.54 -12.99
CA ASP A 67 -2.98 5.33 -13.04
C ASP A 67 -3.06 4.55 -11.71
N PRO A 68 -3.08 3.19 -11.73
CA PRO A 68 -3.15 2.39 -10.51
C PRO A 68 -2.06 2.72 -9.48
N LEU A 69 -0.86 3.11 -9.91
CA LEU A 69 0.25 3.51 -9.05
C LEU A 69 -0.12 4.70 -8.16
N VAL A 70 -0.97 5.60 -8.64
CA VAL A 70 -1.42 6.78 -7.88
C VAL A 70 -2.14 6.37 -6.61
N GLY A 71 -2.99 5.33 -6.67
CA GLY A 71 -3.70 4.82 -5.49
C GLY A 71 -2.76 4.27 -4.43
N TYR A 72 -1.81 3.42 -4.83
CA TYR A 72 -0.81 2.86 -3.92
C TYR A 72 0.09 3.93 -3.31
N HIS A 73 0.51 4.89 -4.13
CA HIS A 73 1.35 5.98 -3.66
C HIS A 73 0.60 6.92 -2.70
N ALA A 74 -0.67 7.23 -2.98
CA ALA A 74 -1.51 8.03 -2.09
C ALA A 74 -1.70 7.38 -0.71
N ILE A 75 -1.88 6.05 -0.66
CA ILE A 75 -1.95 5.29 0.61
C ILE A 75 -0.63 5.42 1.39
N GLU A 76 0.51 5.35 0.71
CA GLU A 76 1.82 5.48 1.35
C GLU A 76 2.07 6.90 1.88
N LEU A 77 1.70 7.93 1.12
CA LEU A 77 1.73 9.32 1.57
C LEU A 77 0.84 9.53 2.80
N LEU A 78 -0.39 8.99 2.76
CA LEU A 78 -1.36 9.11 3.84
C LEU A 78 -0.85 8.44 5.12
N GLN A 79 -0.36 7.20 5.04
CA GLN A 79 0.21 6.47 6.17
C GLN A 79 1.33 7.27 6.82
N ARG A 80 2.33 7.70 6.03
CA ARG A 80 3.50 8.42 6.55
C ARG A 80 3.11 9.77 7.15
N PHE A 81 2.21 10.50 6.49
CA PHE A 81 1.73 11.78 6.97
C PHE A 81 0.96 11.62 8.28
N MET A 82 -0.01 10.71 8.34
CA MET A 82 -0.89 10.56 9.50
C MET A 82 -0.15 10.05 10.74
N VAL A 83 0.79 9.10 10.58
CA VAL A 83 1.63 8.65 11.70
C VAL A 83 2.44 9.81 12.28
N LYS A 84 3.08 10.61 11.43
CA LYS A 84 3.85 11.77 11.90
C LYS A 84 2.94 12.84 12.48
N HIS A 85 1.85 13.18 11.81
CA HIS A 85 0.92 14.22 12.26
C HIS A 85 0.30 13.88 13.62
N LEU A 86 -0.11 12.62 13.84
CA LEU A 86 -0.59 12.17 15.14
C LEU A 86 0.51 12.19 16.21
N THR A 87 1.73 11.77 15.86
CA THR A 87 2.87 11.82 16.79
C THR A 87 3.15 13.26 17.23
N ASP A 88 3.13 14.22 16.30
CA ASP A 88 3.32 15.64 16.59
C ASP A 88 2.20 16.17 17.50
N LEU A 89 0.94 15.80 17.22
CA LEU A 89 -0.22 16.20 18.05
C LEU A 89 -0.14 15.64 19.48
N LEU A 90 0.31 14.39 19.62
CA LEU A 90 0.48 13.71 20.92
C LEU A 90 1.66 14.25 21.75
N THR A 91 2.68 14.78 21.08
CA THR A 91 3.91 15.29 21.74
C THR A 91 3.88 16.80 21.99
N THR A 92 2.95 17.53 21.36
CA THR A 92 2.81 18.98 21.59
C THR A 92 2.23 19.25 22.98
N PRO A 93 2.95 19.96 23.87
CA PRO A 93 2.47 20.23 25.22
C PRO A 93 1.22 21.13 25.17
N THR A 94 0.14 20.68 25.82
CA THR A 94 -1.08 21.47 25.99
C THR A 94 -0.73 22.74 26.80
N PRO A 95 -1.12 23.95 26.35
CA PRO A 95 -0.86 25.16 27.10
C PRO A 95 -1.42 25.06 28.54
N ARG A 96 -0.54 25.18 29.54
CA ARG A 96 -0.92 25.28 30.96
C ARG A 96 -1.73 26.57 31.13
N GLY A 97 -3.05 26.43 31.27
CA GLY A 97 -3.96 27.55 31.50
C GLY A 97 -5.44 27.27 31.20
N ALA A 98 -5.76 26.23 30.43
CA ALA A 98 -7.14 25.84 30.12
C ALA A 98 -7.64 24.65 30.97
N ALA A 99 -7.05 24.43 32.15
CA ALA A 99 -7.48 23.38 33.08
C ALA A 99 -8.59 23.91 34.01
N ALA A 100 -9.71 24.28 33.40
CA ALA A 100 -11.02 24.35 34.04
C ALA A 100 -12.04 24.25 32.89
N ASP A 101 -12.87 23.20 32.92
CA ASP A 101 -14.05 23.02 32.07
C ASP A 101 -13.91 22.43 30.65
N GLN A 102 -13.17 21.32 30.45
CA GLN A 102 -13.56 20.39 29.37
C GLN A 102 -13.55 18.92 29.82
N PRO A 103 -14.71 18.21 29.77
CA PRO A 103 -14.84 16.82 30.21
C PRO A 103 -14.51 15.76 29.14
N GLY A 104 -13.92 16.15 27.99
CA GLY A 104 -13.56 15.22 26.92
C GLY A 104 -12.19 14.56 27.16
N SER A 105 -12.02 13.30 26.76
CA SER A 105 -10.72 12.64 26.75
C SER A 105 -9.76 13.42 25.83
N TYR A 106 -8.47 13.47 26.15
CA TYR A 106 -7.45 14.08 25.29
C TYR A 106 -7.45 13.48 23.86
N GLU A 107 -7.83 12.20 23.75
CA GLU A 107 -8.03 11.50 22.48
C GLU A 107 -9.20 12.08 21.67
N ASP A 108 -10.31 12.45 22.32
CA ASP A 108 -11.48 13.06 21.68
C ASP A 108 -11.10 14.42 21.07
N VAL A 109 -10.30 15.22 21.79
CA VAL A 109 -9.81 16.51 21.30
C VAL A 109 -8.91 16.35 20.07
N ILE A 110 -8.11 15.28 20.00
CA ILE A 110 -7.30 14.97 18.81
C ILE A 110 -8.20 14.51 17.66
N PHE A 111 -9.18 13.66 17.95
CA PHE A 111 -10.14 13.19 16.97
C PHE A 111 -10.90 14.36 16.32
N ASP A 112 -11.45 15.26 17.11
CA ASP A 112 -12.18 16.45 16.64
C ASP A 112 -11.31 17.35 15.73
N LYS A 113 -10.00 17.44 16.02
CA LYS A 113 -9.05 18.22 15.20
C LYS A 113 -8.81 17.62 13.82
N ILE A 114 -9.02 16.31 13.66
CA ILE A 114 -8.70 15.52 12.47
C ILE A 114 -9.96 15.20 11.68
N GLU A 115 -11.06 14.82 12.32
CA GLU A 115 -12.27 14.28 11.69
C GLU A 115 -12.74 15.16 10.52
N GLY A 116 -12.96 16.45 10.76
CA GLY A 116 -13.42 17.38 9.72
C GLY A 116 -12.41 17.64 8.59
N LYS A 117 -11.12 17.34 8.81
CA LYS A 117 -10.04 17.54 7.82
C LYS A 117 -9.67 16.25 7.10
N PHE A 118 -10.03 15.09 7.65
CA PHE A 118 -9.55 13.80 7.18
C PHE A 118 -9.89 13.52 5.72
N PRO A 119 -11.12 13.76 5.22
CA PRO A 119 -11.42 13.57 3.79
C PRO A 119 -10.54 14.43 2.88
N LEU A 120 -10.24 15.67 3.31
CA LEU A 120 -9.38 16.58 2.56
C LEU A 120 -7.91 16.16 2.60
N ILE A 121 -7.43 15.59 3.72
CA ILE A 121 -6.09 15.01 3.84
C ILE A 121 -5.95 13.82 2.88
N VAL A 122 -6.93 12.90 2.91
CA VAL A 122 -6.95 11.73 2.00
C VAL A 122 -6.91 12.19 0.55
N PHE A 123 -7.78 13.12 0.17
CA PHE A 123 -7.81 13.63 -1.19
C PHE A 123 -6.51 14.36 -1.58
N SER A 124 -5.92 15.13 -0.65
CA SER A 124 -4.64 15.81 -0.89
C SER A 124 -3.50 14.82 -1.17
N CYS A 125 -3.49 13.65 -0.51
CA CYS A 125 -2.53 12.59 -0.81
C CYS A 125 -2.72 12.02 -2.23
N VAL A 126 -3.97 11.83 -2.67
CA VAL A 126 -4.29 11.41 -4.05
C VAL A 126 -3.85 12.47 -5.06
N GLN A 127 -4.15 13.74 -4.80
CA GLN A 127 -3.76 14.82 -5.69
C GLN A 127 -2.24 14.95 -5.80
N LEU A 128 -1.51 14.88 -4.69
CA LEU A 128 -0.04 14.86 -4.68
C LEU A 128 0.52 13.67 -5.45
N ALA A 129 -0.02 12.47 -5.23
CA ALA A 129 0.39 11.27 -5.96
C ALA A 129 0.14 11.40 -7.47
N SER A 130 -0.98 11.99 -7.88
CA SER A 130 -1.28 12.23 -9.31
C SER A 130 -0.26 13.19 -9.96
N LYS A 131 0.23 14.18 -9.20
CA LYS A 131 1.24 15.15 -9.68
C LYS A 131 2.63 14.54 -9.83
N LEU A 132 2.92 13.46 -9.13
CA LEU A 132 4.19 12.73 -9.22
C LEU A 132 4.19 11.70 -10.35
N SER A 133 3.01 11.29 -10.82
CA SER A 133 2.88 10.37 -11.93
C SER A 133 3.16 11.09 -13.25
N LEU A 134 4.30 10.78 -13.87
CA LEU A 134 4.79 11.44 -15.09
C LEU A 134 3.95 11.12 -16.35
N HIS A 135 3.11 10.09 -16.30
CA HIS A 135 2.43 9.53 -17.47
C HIS A 135 0.90 9.53 -17.37
N SER A 136 0.32 10.18 -16.36
CA SER A 136 -1.12 10.13 -16.11
C SER A 136 -1.79 11.51 -16.00
N HIS A 137 -3.11 11.49 -15.94
CA HIS A 137 -3.94 12.68 -15.78
C HIS A 137 -3.66 13.36 -14.43
N ILE A 138 -3.00 14.52 -14.46
CA ILE A 138 -2.75 15.33 -13.27
C ILE A 138 -4.07 15.96 -12.80
N ILE A 139 -4.39 15.81 -11.51
CA ILE A 139 -5.55 16.46 -10.91
C ILE A 139 -5.24 17.94 -10.66
N ASP A 140 -5.85 18.82 -11.46
CA ASP A 140 -5.82 20.26 -11.22
C ASP A 140 -6.78 20.66 -10.08
N ASN A 141 -6.65 21.91 -9.61
CA ASN A 141 -7.45 22.40 -8.48
C ASN A 141 -8.95 22.53 -8.82
N ASN A 142 -9.32 22.66 -10.10
CA ASN A 142 -10.73 22.73 -10.51
C ASN A 142 -11.38 21.36 -10.38
N THR A 143 -10.73 20.35 -10.95
CA THR A 143 -11.14 18.94 -10.92
C THR A 143 -11.25 18.46 -9.47
N ALA A 144 -10.27 18.81 -8.64
CA ALA A 144 -10.28 18.50 -7.21
C ALA A 144 -11.50 19.07 -6.48
N VAL A 145 -11.78 20.37 -6.66
CA VAL A 145 -12.93 21.03 -6.02
C VAL A 145 -14.25 20.45 -6.52
N GLN A 146 -14.38 20.19 -7.81
CA GLN A 146 -15.58 19.59 -8.40
C GLN A 146 -15.82 18.19 -7.87
N PHE A 147 -14.77 17.36 -7.82
CA PHE A 147 -14.85 16.01 -7.28
C PHE A 147 -15.27 16.03 -5.80
N LEU A 148 -14.58 16.82 -4.97
CA LEU A 148 -14.90 16.94 -3.54
C LEU A 148 -16.35 17.41 -3.33
N HIS A 149 -16.81 18.38 -4.12
CA HIS A 149 -18.20 18.82 -4.07
C HIS A 149 -19.18 17.68 -4.42
N SER A 150 -18.87 16.87 -5.43
CA SER A 150 -19.72 15.73 -5.84
C SER A 150 -19.86 14.64 -4.77
N VAL A 151 -18.87 14.50 -3.89
CA VAL A 151 -18.89 13.55 -2.76
C VAL A 151 -19.30 14.21 -1.44
N GLY A 152 -19.88 15.42 -1.48
CA GLY A 152 -20.46 16.09 -0.31
C GLY A 152 -19.51 17.03 0.45
N HIS A 153 -18.32 17.30 -0.06
CA HIS A 153 -17.32 18.20 0.55
C HIS A 153 -17.18 19.51 -0.24
N SER A 154 -17.88 20.55 0.22
CA SER A 154 -17.72 21.90 -0.35
C SER A 154 -16.44 22.56 0.19
N VAL A 155 -15.42 22.67 -0.67
CA VAL A 155 -14.13 23.27 -0.30
C VAL A 155 -13.70 24.35 -1.29
N SER A 156 -13.05 25.40 -0.77
CA SER A 156 -12.41 26.39 -1.62
C SER A 156 -11.07 25.88 -2.16
N LYS A 157 -10.63 26.41 -3.31
CA LYS A 157 -9.27 26.15 -3.84
C LYS A 157 -8.18 26.50 -2.84
N GLN A 158 -8.38 27.56 -2.04
CA GLN A 158 -7.42 27.99 -1.02
C GLN A 158 -7.32 26.97 0.12
N THR A 159 -8.45 26.41 0.56
CA THR A 159 -8.49 25.36 1.60
C THR A 159 -7.81 24.09 1.11
N LEU A 160 -8.07 23.69 -0.14
CA LEU A 160 -7.42 22.55 -0.79
C LEU A 160 -5.89 22.73 -0.81
N LEU A 161 -5.41 23.87 -1.30
CA LEU A 161 -3.97 24.15 -1.39
C LEU A 161 -3.29 24.22 -0.01
N LYS A 162 -3.98 24.73 1.02
CA LYS A 162 -3.49 24.69 2.40
C LYS A 162 -3.36 23.25 2.92
N SER A 163 -4.30 22.38 2.59
CA SER A 163 -4.25 20.97 2.98
C SER A 163 -3.14 20.22 2.26
N GLU A 164 -2.97 20.45 0.95
CA GLU A 164 -1.85 19.90 0.19
C GLU A 164 -0.50 20.34 0.77
N LEU A 165 -0.34 21.64 1.06
CA LEU A 165 0.88 22.17 1.66
C LEU A 165 1.14 21.60 3.06
N MET A 166 0.08 21.35 3.85
CA MET A 166 0.19 20.70 5.15
C MET A 166 0.74 19.28 5.01
N VAL A 167 0.24 18.49 4.05
CA VAL A 167 0.76 17.14 3.78
C VAL A 167 2.21 17.19 3.31
N LEU A 168 2.54 18.08 2.36
CA LEU A 168 3.90 18.29 1.86
C LEU A 168 4.89 18.61 2.98
N LYS A 169 4.56 19.59 3.82
CA LYS A 169 5.41 19.99 4.96
C LYS A 169 5.52 18.90 6.00
N GLY A 170 4.41 18.23 6.32
CA GLY A 170 4.38 17.09 7.23
C GLY A 170 5.34 15.99 6.76
N LEU A 171 5.38 15.71 5.45
CA LEU A 171 6.28 14.74 4.84
C LEU A 171 7.70 15.28 4.55
N GLU A 172 8.02 16.51 4.96
CA GLU A 172 9.31 17.17 4.66
C GLU A 172 9.66 17.13 3.17
N PHE A 173 8.65 17.23 2.31
CA PHE A 173 8.77 17.13 0.85
C PHE A 173 9.38 15.80 0.34
N ARG A 174 9.48 14.76 1.19
CA ARG A 174 9.98 13.44 0.83
C ARG A 174 8.87 12.56 0.27
N LEU A 175 8.45 12.84 -0.96
CA LEU A 175 7.32 12.15 -1.58
C LEU A 175 7.70 10.84 -2.29
N ASN A 176 8.94 10.71 -2.76
CA ASN A 176 9.42 9.58 -3.62
C ASN A 176 9.65 8.26 -2.87
N ALA A 177 8.81 7.93 -1.89
CA ALA A 177 8.83 6.61 -1.25
C ALA A 177 8.32 5.54 -2.23
N PRO A 178 9.04 4.42 -2.38
CA PRO A 178 8.55 3.28 -3.14
C PRO A 178 7.23 2.77 -2.54
N ASN A 179 6.28 2.43 -3.39
CA ASN A 179 5.02 1.83 -2.98
C ASN A 179 5.01 0.34 -3.36
N PRO A 180 4.08 -0.49 -2.83
CA PRO A 180 4.06 -1.93 -3.09
C PRO A 180 4.11 -2.35 -4.57
N LEU A 181 3.45 -1.58 -5.46
CA LEU A 181 3.45 -1.89 -6.90
C LEU A 181 4.84 -1.67 -7.52
N THR A 182 5.58 -0.66 -7.07
CA THR A 182 6.98 -0.43 -7.49
C THR A 182 7.87 -1.64 -7.20
N TYR A 183 7.67 -2.33 -6.07
CA TYR A 183 8.43 -3.55 -5.76
C TYR A 183 8.08 -4.68 -6.74
N VAL A 184 6.80 -4.86 -7.03
CA VAL A 184 6.33 -5.86 -8.00
C VAL A 184 6.91 -5.58 -9.39
N GLU A 185 6.87 -4.34 -9.86
CA GLU A 185 7.38 -3.93 -11.17
C GLU A 185 8.87 -4.18 -11.32
N ILE A 186 9.68 -3.76 -10.34
CA ILE A 186 11.13 -3.96 -10.38
C ILE A 186 11.48 -5.46 -10.33
N LEU A 187 10.78 -6.25 -9.51
CA LEU A 187 11.02 -7.69 -9.43
C LEU A 187 10.61 -8.41 -10.72
N LEU A 188 9.50 -8.01 -11.36
CA LEU A 188 9.09 -8.53 -12.67
C LEU A 188 10.07 -8.15 -13.77
N GLU A 189 10.65 -6.95 -13.73
CA GLU A 189 11.70 -6.53 -14.66
C GLU A 189 12.95 -7.41 -14.53
N VAL A 190 13.38 -7.70 -13.30
CA VAL A 190 14.51 -8.61 -13.06
C VAL A 190 14.20 -10.03 -13.55
N LEU A 191 12.99 -10.55 -13.29
CA LEU A 191 12.58 -11.86 -13.81
C LEU A 191 12.54 -11.89 -15.35
N GLY A 192 12.04 -10.83 -15.99
CA GLY A 192 11.99 -10.71 -17.44
C GLY A 192 13.39 -10.65 -18.05
N HIS A 193 14.32 -9.96 -17.39
CA HIS A 193 15.72 -9.92 -17.80
C HIS A 193 16.39 -11.29 -17.67
N ASN A 194 16.12 -12.04 -16.60
CA ASN A 194 16.71 -13.36 -16.37
C ASN A 194 16.11 -14.47 -17.26
N GLU A 195 14.80 -14.42 -17.53
CA GLU A 195 14.10 -15.37 -18.41
C GLU A 195 13.25 -14.62 -19.46
N PRO A 196 13.83 -14.16 -20.59
CA PRO A 196 13.12 -13.39 -21.62
C PRO A 196 11.93 -14.10 -22.28
N SER A 197 11.84 -15.43 -22.13
CA SER A 197 10.70 -16.23 -22.63
C SER A 197 9.49 -16.25 -21.68
N SER A 198 9.63 -15.68 -20.48
CA SER A 198 8.57 -15.59 -19.49
C SER A 198 7.51 -14.57 -19.93
N PRO A 199 6.20 -14.88 -19.82
CA PRO A 199 5.13 -13.97 -20.21
C PRO A 199 4.90 -12.90 -19.14
N VAL A 200 5.93 -12.10 -18.85
CA VAL A 200 5.95 -11.14 -17.74
C VAL A 200 4.81 -10.13 -17.86
N ASP A 201 4.43 -9.71 -19.07
CA ASP A 201 3.30 -8.80 -19.28
C ASP A 201 1.98 -9.37 -18.74
N ARG A 202 1.72 -10.66 -18.96
CA ARG A 202 0.52 -11.33 -18.41
C ARG A 202 0.62 -11.54 -16.90
N LEU A 203 1.84 -11.74 -16.39
CA LEU A 203 2.07 -11.81 -14.95
C LEU A 203 1.82 -10.45 -14.31
N TYR A 204 2.22 -9.35 -14.95
CA TYR A 204 2.03 -7.99 -14.46
C TYR A 204 0.55 -7.66 -14.24
N ASP A 205 -0.29 -7.91 -15.24
CA ASP A 205 -1.75 -7.73 -15.13
C ASP A 205 -2.32 -8.50 -13.94
N LEU A 206 -1.91 -9.76 -13.78
CA LEU A 206 -2.40 -10.59 -12.69
C LEU A 206 -1.83 -10.15 -11.33
N CYS A 207 -0.58 -9.68 -11.28
CA CYS A 207 0.04 -9.13 -10.08
C CYS A 207 -0.71 -7.89 -9.59
N HIS A 208 -1.20 -7.02 -10.48
CA HIS A 208 -2.06 -5.90 -10.10
C HIS A 208 -3.31 -6.36 -9.35
N HIS A 209 -4.02 -7.35 -9.90
CA HIS A 209 -5.23 -7.90 -9.28
C HIS A 209 -4.94 -8.54 -7.93
N VAL A 210 -3.86 -9.33 -7.85
CA VAL A 210 -3.42 -9.97 -6.60
C VAL A 210 -3.01 -8.92 -5.57
N LEU A 211 -2.22 -7.91 -5.95
CA LEU A 211 -1.77 -6.86 -5.05
C LEU A 211 -2.94 -6.02 -4.53
N GLN A 212 -3.91 -5.69 -5.38
CA GLN A 212 -5.14 -5.01 -4.97
C GLN A 212 -5.92 -5.86 -3.96
N PHE A 213 -6.09 -7.16 -4.23
CA PHE A 213 -6.73 -8.09 -3.30
C PHE A 213 -6.00 -8.14 -1.95
N VAL A 214 -4.67 -8.31 -1.97
CA VAL A 214 -3.85 -8.35 -0.75
C VAL A 214 -3.95 -7.03 0.02
N SER A 215 -4.00 -5.89 -0.67
CA SER A 215 -4.15 -4.58 -0.04
C SER A 215 -5.51 -4.43 0.67
N LEU A 216 -6.58 -4.94 0.06
CA LEU A 216 -7.94 -4.92 0.62
C LEU A 216 -8.16 -5.98 1.71
N GLN A 217 -7.44 -7.11 1.65
CA GLN A 217 -7.50 -8.19 2.64
C GLN A 217 -6.29 -8.23 3.57
N ARG A 218 -5.54 -7.12 3.66
CA ARG A 218 -4.27 -7.01 4.39
C ARG A 218 -4.37 -7.61 5.79
N THR A 219 -5.30 -7.12 6.61
CA THR A 219 -5.49 -7.59 7.99
C THR A 219 -5.76 -9.09 8.07
N ALA A 220 -6.64 -9.63 7.22
CA ALA A 220 -7.02 -11.04 7.25
C ALA A 220 -5.88 -11.97 6.80
N ILE A 221 -5.15 -11.58 5.75
CA ILE A 221 -4.00 -12.33 5.22
C ILE A 221 -2.87 -12.34 6.24
N TYR A 222 -2.46 -11.19 6.75
CA TYR A 222 -1.36 -11.10 7.70
C TYR A 222 -1.70 -11.71 9.06
N ASP A 223 -2.96 -11.64 9.54
CA ASP A 223 -3.37 -12.35 10.76
C ASP A 223 -3.29 -13.89 10.57
N THR A 224 -3.66 -14.39 9.39
CA THR A 224 -3.51 -15.83 9.06
C THR A 224 -2.04 -16.24 8.96
N LEU A 225 -1.21 -15.40 8.34
CA LEU A 225 0.22 -15.63 8.21
C LEU A 225 0.91 -15.64 9.58
N LEU A 226 0.55 -14.72 10.48
CA LEU A 226 1.02 -14.67 11.86
C LEU A 226 0.66 -15.95 12.62
N LYS A 227 -0.62 -16.35 12.59
CA LYS A 227 -1.10 -17.57 13.25
C LYS A 227 -0.37 -18.82 12.74
N SER A 228 -0.11 -18.90 11.44
CA SER A 228 0.65 -20.00 10.84
C SER A 228 2.12 -19.99 11.26
N THR A 229 2.76 -18.82 11.28
CA THR A 229 4.18 -18.64 11.65
C THR A 229 4.43 -19.02 13.11
N VAL A 230 3.56 -18.57 14.01
CA VAL A 230 3.67 -18.84 15.46
C VAL A 230 3.09 -20.21 15.84
N ARG A 231 2.32 -20.84 14.94
CA ARG A 231 1.53 -22.05 15.21
C ARG A 231 0.59 -21.87 16.43
N SER A 232 -0.02 -20.69 16.53
CA SER A 232 -0.96 -20.34 17.60
C SER A 232 -2.19 -19.66 17.03
N VAL A 233 -3.38 -20.05 17.51
CA VAL A 233 -4.65 -19.44 17.13
C VAL A 233 -4.82 -18.06 17.77
N SER A 234 -4.16 -17.81 18.90
CA SER A 234 -4.19 -16.55 19.65
C SER A 234 -2.77 -16.03 19.89
N PRO A 235 -2.14 -15.39 18.89
CA PRO A 235 -0.82 -14.77 19.05
C PRO A 235 -0.81 -13.71 20.14
N SER A 236 0.25 -13.71 20.96
CA SER A 236 0.46 -12.73 22.03
C SER A 236 0.71 -11.32 21.46
N ARG A 237 0.63 -10.31 22.34
CA ARG A 237 0.93 -8.93 21.97
C ARG A 237 2.36 -8.78 21.43
N GLU A 238 3.35 -9.35 22.11
CA GLU A 238 4.76 -9.31 21.69
C GLU A 238 4.99 -9.95 20.32
N GLN A 239 4.29 -11.06 20.04
CA GLN A 239 4.33 -11.72 18.73
C GLN A 239 3.73 -10.83 17.65
N ARG A 240 2.61 -10.16 17.93
CA ARG A 240 2.00 -9.19 17.00
C ARG A 240 2.92 -8.00 16.73
N GLU A 241 3.54 -7.45 17.76
CA GLU A 241 4.48 -6.33 17.65
C GLU A 241 5.72 -6.70 16.82
N THR A 242 6.28 -7.89 17.04
CA THR A 242 7.42 -8.38 16.25
C THR A 242 7.03 -8.61 14.78
N PHE A 243 5.80 -9.08 14.54
CA PHE A 243 5.28 -9.40 13.21
C PHE A 243 4.92 -8.16 12.36
N VAL A 244 4.90 -6.96 12.94
CA VAL A 244 4.74 -5.70 12.18
C VAL A 244 5.83 -5.59 11.11
N THR A 245 7.05 -6.06 11.40
CA THR A 245 8.15 -6.09 10.42
C THR A 245 7.80 -6.89 9.17
N VAL A 246 7.14 -8.05 9.32
CA VAL A 246 6.66 -8.89 8.21
C VAL A 246 5.52 -8.18 7.46
N THR A 247 4.68 -7.44 8.18
CA THR A 247 3.52 -6.73 7.62
C THR A 247 3.96 -5.57 6.73
N GLU A 248 4.98 -4.82 7.15
CA GLU A 248 5.48 -3.66 6.41
C GLU A 248 6.62 -4.00 5.42
N ASP A 249 7.05 -5.27 5.34
CA ASP A 249 8.04 -5.72 4.37
C ASP A 249 7.45 -5.76 2.94
N CYS A 250 7.73 -4.70 2.17
CA CYS A 250 7.25 -4.57 0.80
C CYS A 250 8.01 -5.47 -0.17
N MET A 251 9.23 -5.90 0.17
CA MET A 251 9.97 -6.87 -0.63
C MET A 251 9.31 -8.25 -0.53
N LEU A 252 8.97 -8.69 0.70
CA LEU A 252 8.20 -9.93 0.92
C LEU A 252 6.83 -9.88 0.24
N LEU A 253 6.12 -8.75 0.36
CA LEU A 253 4.86 -8.53 -0.34
C LEU A 253 5.03 -8.67 -1.86
N GLY A 254 6.05 -8.04 -2.44
CA GLY A 254 6.33 -8.09 -3.88
C GLY A 254 6.55 -9.51 -4.39
N VAL A 255 7.47 -10.26 -3.77
CA VAL A 255 7.74 -11.66 -4.17
C VAL A 255 6.53 -12.57 -3.92
N GLY A 256 5.77 -12.32 -2.85
CA GLY A 256 4.56 -13.06 -2.52
C GLY A 256 3.44 -12.86 -3.55
N VAL A 257 3.21 -11.63 -3.98
CA VAL A 257 2.25 -11.28 -5.04
C VAL A 257 2.62 -11.97 -6.36
N ILE A 258 3.89 -11.91 -6.75
CA ILE A 258 4.37 -12.56 -7.97
C ILE A 258 4.19 -14.08 -7.87
N ALA A 259 4.56 -14.69 -6.74
CA ALA A 259 4.38 -16.12 -6.52
C ALA A 259 2.90 -16.55 -6.65
N VAL A 260 1.95 -15.77 -6.12
CA VAL A 260 0.51 -16.04 -6.29
C VAL A 260 0.09 -15.91 -7.75
N ALA A 261 0.53 -14.86 -8.45
CA ALA A 261 0.20 -14.67 -9.86
C ALA A 261 0.74 -15.81 -10.73
N VAL A 262 1.97 -16.23 -10.50
CA VAL A 262 2.58 -17.38 -11.20
C VAL A 262 1.82 -18.67 -10.90
N PHE A 263 1.38 -18.89 -9.66
CA PHE A 263 0.60 -20.07 -9.31
C PHE A 263 -0.70 -20.14 -10.13
N ILE A 264 -1.43 -19.02 -10.20
CA ILE A 264 -2.70 -18.91 -10.92
C ILE A 264 -2.49 -19.05 -12.43
N LEU A 265 -1.46 -18.42 -12.99
CA LEU A 265 -1.24 -18.41 -14.45
C LEU A 265 -0.56 -19.69 -14.97
N ARG A 266 0.47 -20.18 -14.25
CA ARG A 266 1.35 -21.29 -14.66
C ARG A 266 1.93 -22.05 -13.47
N VAL A 267 1.09 -22.80 -12.75
CA VAL A 267 1.50 -23.64 -11.60
C VAL A 267 2.75 -24.49 -11.85
N LYS A 268 2.96 -25.00 -13.08
CA LYS A 268 4.14 -25.83 -13.45
C LYS A 268 5.48 -25.11 -13.30
N LYS A 269 5.52 -23.78 -13.40
CA LYS A 269 6.73 -22.96 -13.24
C LYS A 269 6.87 -22.36 -11.84
N TRP A 270 5.92 -22.63 -10.94
CA TRP A 270 5.82 -21.92 -9.67
C TRP A 270 7.04 -22.16 -8.77
N GLU A 271 7.48 -23.40 -8.61
CA GLU A 271 8.65 -23.73 -7.78
C GLU A 271 9.93 -23.07 -8.30
N GLN A 272 10.13 -23.07 -9.62
CA GLN A 272 11.27 -22.43 -10.28
C GLN A 272 11.27 -20.92 -10.03
N VAL A 273 10.13 -20.24 -10.21
CA VAL A 273 10.06 -18.78 -9.99
C VAL A 273 10.22 -18.43 -8.51
N VAL A 274 9.67 -19.24 -7.59
CA VAL A 274 9.86 -19.03 -6.15
C VAL A 274 11.33 -19.19 -5.77
N GLU A 275 12.03 -20.16 -6.34
CA GLU A 275 13.47 -20.34 -6.15
C GLU A 275 14.26 -19.14 -6.69
N GLU A 276 13.93 -18.65 -7.88
CA GLU A 276 14.57 -17.48 -8.46
C GLU A 276 14.34 -16.20 -7.63
N LEU A 277 13.10 -15.93 -7.23
CA LEU A 277 12.76 -14.81 -6.35
C LEU A 277 13.50 -14.90 -5.01
N SER A 278 13.68 -16.11 -4.49
CA SER A 278 14.46 -16.36 -3.28
C SER A 278 15.93 -16.02 -3.47
N HIS A 279 16.52 -16.37 -4.62
CA HIS A 279 17.89 -15.99 -4.97
C HIS A 279 18.07 -14.47 -5.15
N ILE A 280 17.13 -13.81 -5.84
CA ILE A 280 17.18 -12.35 -6.10
C ILE A 280 17.10 -11.56 -4.79
N THR A 281 16.20 -11.93 -3.88
CA THR A 281 15.86 -11.12 -2.70
C THR A 281 16.48 -11.60 -1.40
N ALA A 282 17.07 -12.81 -1.40
CA ALA A 282 17.49 -13.56 -0.21
C ALA A 282 16.36 -13.89 0.78
N ILE A 283 15.09 -13.70 0.41
CA ILE A 283 13.93 -14.13 1.19
C ILE A 283 13.79 -15.64 1.03
N SER A 284 13.60 -16.37 2.13
CA SER A 284 13.53 -17.83 2.07
C SER A 284 12.36 -18.34 1.21
N ARG A 285 12.59 -19.39 0.41
CA ARG A 285 11.52 -20.08 -0.35
C ARG A 285 10.30 -20.38 0.51
N LYS A 286 10.52 -20.82 1.76
CA LYS A 286 9.45 -21.11 2.71
C LYS A 286 8.58 -19.88 3.00
N SER A 287 9.19 -18.73 3.26
CA SER A 287 8.45 -17.49 3.53
C SER A 287 7.62 -17.04 2.33
N ILE A 288 8.18 -17.14 1.12
CA ILE A 288 7.46 -16.82 -0.13
C ILE A 288 6.27 -17.77 -0.33
N SER A 289 6.51 -19.08 -0.17
CA SER A 289 5.48 -20.11 -0.28
C SER A 289 4.37 -19.96 0.76
N ASP A 290 4.72 -19.73 2.03
CA ASP A 290 3.76 -19.55 3.12
C ASP A 290 2.85 -18.32 2.84
N PHE A 291 3.43 -17.20 2.41
CA PHE A 291 2.68 -16.00 2.01
C PHE A 291 1.72 -16.29 0.84
N ALA A 292 2.22 -16.95 -0.20
CA ALA A 292 1.45 -17.26 -1.39
C ALA A 292 0.27 -18.20 -1.10
N LEU A 293 0.50 -19.27 -0.34
CA LEU A 293 -0.52 -20.24 0.05
C LEU A 293 -1.60 -19.63 0.94
N VAL A 294 -1.22 -18.77 1.89
CA VAL A 294 -2.18 -18.04 2.72
C VAL A 294 -3.04 -17.13 1.84
N THR A 295 -2.43 -16.37 0.93
CA THR A 295 -3.16 -15.47 0.02
C THR A 295 -4.12 -16.24 -0.88
N LEU A 296 -3.68 -17.34 -1.49
CA LEU A 296 -4.52 -18.24 -2.31
C LEU A 296 -5.71 -18.79 -1.51
N THR A 297 -5.49 -19.17 -0.25
CA THR A 297 -6.56 -19.64 0.64
C THR A 297 -7.64 -18.57 0.84
N HIS A 298 -7.24 -17.30 0.99
CA HIS A 298 -8.19 -16.19 1.11
C HIS A 298 -8.90 -15.88 -0.20
N ILE A 299 -8.22 -16.00 -1.35
CA ILE A 299 -8.83 -15.84 -2.68
C ILE A 299 -9.93 -16.89 -2.87
N VAL A 300 -9.62 -18.17 -2.60
CA VAL A 300 -10.59 -19.27 -2.75
C VAL A 300 -11.76 -19.12 -1.78
N ARG A 301 -11.51 -18.82 -0.50
CA ARG A 301 -12.57 -18.63 0.51
C ARG A 301 -13.49 -17.45 0.20
N SER A 302 -12.96 -16.37 -0.37
CA SER A 302 -13.78 -15.21 -0.75
C SER A 302 -14.78 -15.53 -1.86
N ASN A 303 -14.50 -16.54 -2.68
CA ASN A 303 -15.41 -17.00 -3.75
C ASN A 303 -16.49 -17.99 -3.26
N PHE A 304 -16.35 -18.50 -2.03
CA PHE A 304 -17.34 -19.38 -1.40
C PHE A 304 -17.80 -18.75 -0.07
N PRO A 305 -18.73 -17.78 -0.10
CA PRO A 305 -19.40 -17.39 1.14
C PRO A 305 -20.06 -18.65 1.70
N VAL A 306 -19.70 -19.00 2.93
CA VAL A 306 -20.38 -20.04 3.68
C VAL A 306 -21.84 -19.62 3.76
N THR A 307 -22.70 -20.24 2.97
CA THR A 307 -24.14 -20.23 3.20
C THR A 307 -24.34 -20.94 4.52
N SER A 308 -24.47 -20.15 5.59
CA SER A 308 -24.92 -20.63 6.88
C SER A 308 -26.28 -21.30 6.68
N THR A 309 -26.31 -22.62 6.81
CA THR A 309 -27.52 -23.40 7.11
C THR A 309 -27.83 -23.30 8.60
#